data_AF-A0A9P6UIF6-F1
#
_entry.id   AF-A0A9P6UIF6-F1
#
_cell.length_a   1.000
_cell.length_b   1.000
_cell.length_c   1.000
_cell.angle_alpha   90.00
_cell.angle_beta   90.00
_cell.angle_gamma   90.00
#
_symmetry.space_group_name_H-M   'P 1'
#
loop_
_entity.id
_entity.type
_entity.pdbx_description
1 polymer ?
#
loop_
_entity_poly.entity_id
_entity_poly.type
_entity_poly.pdbx_seq_one_letter_code
_entity_poly.pdbx_strand_id
1 'polypeptide(L)'
;SSKERLKADLEKKMSPADVGAGCDIVMFAIHGGGMAVGDALMFLRNYRSWMKELQVNHNIKVGFLSIEYSLSPEVPYPGALNECVAAYKHLVEHYGVDPRRIVMCGDSAGANLCLTSALKLRDDYPHINLPAGQVLFSPWVMCPKPVKPSPHDYITMEGGRLFMEAYTQGQAKVMTSPYASPISAPTLTGMPRMLIFTGGVETLRPSIEDFVQKATADGVDVQHEVKEGKVHDYALLEEIAGAKAVREATKTVGRFLAQIHKSTDDRYREEKEEGPDKGHRVQNVCNGKGSSLIAYTRLILYTTAYILKTTVGHVFGRTPKGQSLLEGFAIQFKKLVMGFRVLNVAQSRTMMRVSHMPAHAKNGTLTQAGKDKWALKVKGQDWNGFWIPYKD
;
A
#
# COMPACT_ATOMS: atom_id res chain seq x y z
N SER A 1 37.84 -3.10 -10.43
CA SER A 1 37.62 -1.81 -9.75
C SER A 1 36.53 -1.93 -8.69
N SER A 2 36.48 -1.06 -7.68
CA SER A 2 35.38 -1.01 -6.68
C SER A 2 33.99 -0.86 -7.33
N LYS A 3 33.92 -0.23 -8.51
CA LYS A 3 32.70 -0.15 -9.35
C LYS A 3 32.27 -1.49 -9.95
N GLU A 4 33.20 -2.37 -10.30
CA GLU A 4 32.87 -3.70 -10.84
C GLU A 4 32.39 -4.66 -9.76
N ARG A 5 32.93 -4.57 -8.53
CA ARG A 5 32.37 -5.30 -7.38
C ARG A 5 30.98 -4.79 -7.01
N LEU A 6 30.78 -3.48 -6.99
CA LEU A 6 29.46 -2.89 -6.75
C LEU A 6 28.43 -3.29 -7.82
N LYS A 7 28.87 -3.39 -9.09
CA LYS A 7 28.04 -3.84 -10.20
C LYS A 7 27.74 -5.34 -10.10
N ALA A 8 28.71 -6.17 -9.74
CA ALA A 8 28.52 -7.60 -9.51
C ALA A 8 27.63 -7.91 -8.28
N ASP A 9 27.72 -7.12 -7.21
CA ASP A 9 26.82 -7.22 -6.04
C ASP A 9 25.40 -6.73 -6.36
N LEU A 10 25.25 -5.75 -7.26
CA LEU A 10 23.94 -5.28 -7.76
C LEU A 10 23.31 -6.21 -8.81
N GLU A 11 24.13 -6.97 -9.54
CA GLU A 11 23.72 -7.98 -10.53
C GLU A 11 23.55 -9.38 -9.93
N LYS A 12 23.90 -9.57 -8.65
CA LYS A 12 23.60 -10.80 -7.92
C LYS A 12 22.08 -10.91 -7.86
N LYS A 13 21.51 -11.77 -8.71
CA LYS A 13 20.10 -12.15 -8.66
C LYS A 13 19.81 -12.57 -7.21
N MET A 14 19.09 -11.72 -6.48
CA MET A 14 18.56 -12.12 -5.19
C MET A 14 17.77 -13.42 -5.41
N SER A 15 17.96 -14.36 -4.51
CA SER A 15 17.21 -15.59 -4.45
C SER A 15 15.90 -15.34 -3.71
N PRO A 16 14.85 -16.14 -3.93
CA PRO A 16 13.66 -16.19 -3.07
C PRO A 16 13.98 -16.20 -1.56
N ALA A 17 15.08 -16.84 -1.15
CA ALA A 17 15.50 -16.94 0.25
C ALA A 17 15.96 -15.60 0.88
N ASP A 18 16.14 -14.55 0.08
CA ASP A 18 16.57 -13.23 0.55
C ASP A 18 15.40 -12.33 0.97
N VAL A 19 14.15 -12.69 0.68
CA VAL A 19 12.97 -11.94 1.13
C VAL A 19 12.79 -12.11 2.64
N GLY A 20 12.75 -11.01 3.38
CA GLY A 20 12.68 -11.00 4.85
C GLY A 20 14.01 -11.29 5.56
N ALA A 21 15.04 -11.75 4.85
CA ALA A 21 16.34 -12.05 5.44
C ALA A 21 16.94 -10.81 6.13
N GLY A 22 17.37 -10.98 7.38
CA GLY A 22 17.99 -9.91 8.19
C GLY A 22 17.04 -8.80 8.67
N CYS A 23 15.74 -8.88 8.40
CA CYS A 23 14.75 -7.90 8.86
C CYS A 23 14.04 -8.42 10.11
N ASP A 24 14.04 -7.69 11.23
CA ASP A 24 13.29 -8.06 12.44
C ASP A 24 11.78 -8.10 12.16
N ILE A 25 11.29 -7.15 11.37
CA ILE A 25 9.89 -7.06 10.92
C ILE A 25 9.83 -7.02 9.38
N VAL A 26 8.85 -7.70 8.82
CA VAL A 26 8.46 -7.58 7.41
C VAL A 26 7.09 -6.90 7.31
N MET A 27 7.06 -5.73 6.68
CA MET A 27 5.83 -5.04 6.36
C MET A 27 5.22 -5.61 5.08
N PHE A 28 4.00 -6.13 5.15
CA PHE A 28 3.22 -6.55 4.00
C PHE A 28 2.35 -5.38 3.55
N ALA A 29 2.82 -4.63 2.55
CA ALA A 29 2.26 -3.35 2.18
C ALA A 29 1.28 -3.45 1.01
N ILE A 30 0.10 -2.83 1.17
CA ILE A 30 -0.95 -2.79 0.16
C ILE A 30 -1.39 -1.34 0.00
N HIS A 31 -1.26 -0.78 -1.21
CA HIS A 31 -1.57 0.62 -1.46
C HIS A 31 -3.08 0.88 -1.62
N GLY A 32 -3.53 2.09 -1.31
CA GLY A 32 -4.88 2.59 -1.53
C GLY A 32 -5.15 3.03 -2.96
N GLY A 33 -6.11 3.96 -3.14
CA GLY A 33 -6.56 4.40 -4.46
C GLY A 33 -7.84 3.73 -4.97
N GLY A 34 -8.75 3.36 -4.05
CA GLY A 34 -10.07 2.82 -4.40
C GLY A 34 -10.04 1.48 -5.16
N MET A 35 -8.94 0.73 -5.05
CA MET A 35 -8.62 -0.45 -5.87
C MET A 35 -8.58 -0.18 -7.38
N ALA A 36 -8.56 1.09 -7.81
CA ALA A 36 -8.71 1.49 -9.20
C ALA A 36 -7.53 2.34 -9.71
N VAL A 37 -6.77 2.94 -8.81
CA VAL A 37 -5.57 3.71 -9.12
C VAL A 37 -4.46 3.40 -8.12
N GLY A 38 -3.22 3.70 -8.51
CA GLY A 38 -2.06 3.54 -7.65
C GLY A 38 -1.04 2.53 -8.18
N ASP A 39 0.04 2.37 -7.42
CA ASP A 39 1.09 1.39 -7.65
C ASP A 39 1.77 1.01 -6.33
N ALA A 40 2.47 -0.12 -6.32
CA ALA A 40 3.10 -0.67 -5.12
C ALA A 40 4.24 0.18 -4.55
N LEU A 41 4.75 1.19 -5.27
CA LEU A 41 5.89 1.99 -4.83
C LEU A 41 5.50 3.42 -4.42
N MET A 42 4.22 3.79 -4.49
CA MET A 42 3.77 5.17 -4.23
C MET A 42 4.17 5.70 -2.84
N PHE A 43 4.25 4.84 -1.82
CA PHE A 43 4.62 5.20 -0.45
C PHE A 43 6.06 4.87 -0.07
N LEU A 44 6.95 4.65 -1.06
CA LEU A 44 8.36 4.33 -0.81
C LEU A 44 9.06 5.36 0.10
N ARG A 45 8.67 6.64 0.03
CA ARG A 45 9.20 7.70 0.94
C ARG A 45 8.81 7.43 2.39
N ASN A 46 7.57 7.06 2.65
CA ASN A 46 7.06 6.75 3.99
C ASN A 46 7.73 5.48 4.53
N TYR A 47 7.85 4.43 3.71
CA TYR A 47 8.54 3.19 4.09
C TYR A 47 9.97 3.47 4.56
N ARG A 48 10.73 4.27 3.80
CA ARG A 48 12.09 4.69 4.18
C ARG A 48 12.12 5.52 5.46
N SER A 49 11.13 6.38 5.67
CA SER A 49 11.02 7.15 6.92
C SER A 49 10.75 6.25 8.13
N TRP A 50 9.93 5.21 7.97
CA TRP A 50 9.64 4.24 9.03
C TRP A 50 10.86 3.36 9.29
N MET A 51 11.51 2.81 8.26
CA MET A 51 12.77 2.07 8.41
C MET A 51 13.78 2.87 9.23
N LYS A 52 13.98 4.15 8.89
CA LYS A 52 14.90 5.03 9.61
C LYS A 52 14.45 5.26 11.05
N GLU A 53 13.17 5.52 11.28
CA GLU A 53 12.64 5.75 12.62
C GLU A 53 12.87 4.54 13.53
N LEU A 54 12.54 3.34 13.03
CA LEU A 54 12.71 2.09 13.75
C LEU A 54 14.18 1.75 13.97
N GLN A 55 15.03 1.93 12.98
CA GLN A 55 16.46 1.67 13.14
C GLN A 55 17.10 2.62 14.17
N VAL A 56 16.82 3.92 14.09
CA VAL A 56 17.48 4.92 14.93
C VAL A 56 16.97 4.89 16.36
N ASN A 57 15.66 4.78 16.57
CA ASN A 57 15.05 4.94 17.91
C ASN A 57 14.73 3.61 18.60
N HIS A 58 14.69 2.51 17.85
CA HIS A 58 14.31 1.20 18.39
C HIS A 58 15.34 0.09 18.07
N ASN A 59 16.33 0.34 17.20
CA ASN A 59 17.27 -0.67 16.72
C ASN A 59 16.56 -1.89 16.11
N ILE A 60 15.52 -1.62 15.31
CA ILE A 60 14.71 -2.63 14.61
C ILE A 60 14.85 -2.44 13.10
N LYS A 61 15.24 -3.51 12.41
CA LYS A 61 15.38 -3.58 10.95
C LYS A 61 14.06 -3.97 10.31
N VAL A 62 13.59 -3.17 9.36
CA VAL A 62 12.29 -3.38 8.71
C VAL A 62 12.46 -3.45 7.20
N GLY A 63 11.93 -4.51 6.58
CA GLY A 63 11.81 -4.65 5.13
C GLY A 63 10.34 -4.60 4.69
N PHE A 64 10.08 -4.30 3.42
CA PHE A 64 8.71 -4.21 2.89
C PHE A 64 8.53 -5.15 1.71
N LEU A 65 7.50 -5.97 1.76
CA LEU A 65 6.92 -6.62 0.59
C LEU A 65 5.70 -5.80 0.18
N SER A 66 5.84 -5.01 -0.88
CA SER A 66 4.76 -4.15 -1.38
C SER A 66 4.07 -4.79 -2.59
N ILE A 67 2.74 -4.95 -2.51
CA ILE A 67 1.96 -5.74 -3.47
C ILE A 67 1.50 -4.87 -4.65
N GLU A 68 1.76 -5.34 -5.86
CA GLU A 68 1.29 -4.76 -7.11
C GLU A 68 0.08 -5.56 -7.56
N TYR A 69 -1.07 -5.27 -6.93
CA TYR A 69 -2.32 -5.94 -7.23
C TYR A 69 -3.01 -5.33 -8.46
N SER A 70 -3.81 -6.14 -9.14
CA SER A 70 -4.57 -5.77 -10.32
C SER A 70 -5.71 -4.82 -9.96
N LEU A 71 -5.87 -3.76 -10.73
CA LEU A 71 -6.84 -2.69 -10.49
C LEU A 71 -8.19 -2.98 -11.14
N SER A 72 -9.23 -2.43 -10.55
CA SER A 72 -10.59 -2.35 -11.10
C SER A 72 -10.73 -1.13 -12.03
N PRO A 73 -11.57 -1.20 -13.07
CA PRO A 73 -12.56 -2.25 -13.36
C PRO A 73 -12.02 -3.46 -14.13
N GLU A 74 -10.76 -3.46 -14.57
CA GLU A 74 -10.17 -4.55 -15.36
C GLU A 74 -10.16 -5.88 -14.59
N VAL A 75 -9.86 -5.81 -13.28
CA VAL A 75 -9.92 -6.93 -12.35
C VAL A 75 -10.81 -6.54 -11.16
N PRO A 76 -12.13 -6.81 -11.22
CA PRO A 76 -13.06 -6.49 -10.14
C PRO A 76 -12.93 -7.47 -8.97
N TYR A 77 -13.72 -7.24 -7.92
CA TYR A 77 -13.86 -8.16 -6.79
C TYR A 77 -14.13 -9.61 -7.25
N PRO A 78 -13.47 -10.63 -6.65
CA PRO A 78 -12.51 -10.57 -5.55
C PRO A 78 -11.03 -10.56 -6.01
N GLY A 79 -10.71 -10.10 -7.22
CA GLY A 79 -9.37 -10.26 -7.81
C GLY A 79 -8.23 -9.71 -6.95
N ALA A 80 -8.22 -8.40 -6.66
CA ALA A 80 -7.18 -7.79 -5.81
C ALA A 80 -7.06 -8.46 -4.42
N LEU A 81 -8.18 -8.87 -3.82
CA LEU A 81 -8.18 -9.62 -2.56
C LEU A 81 -7.48 -10.98 -2.70
N ASN A 82 -7.81 -11.75 -3.74
CA ASN A 82 -7.22 -13.05 -3.97
C ASN A 82 -5.71 -12.95 -4.20
N GLU A 83 -5.25 -11.94 -4.94
CA GLU A 83 -3.82 -11.70 -5.16
C GLU A 83 -3.09 -11.32 -3.86
N CYS A 84 -3.70 -10.49 -3.00
CA CYS A 84 -3.14 -10.15 -1.69
C CYS A 84 -3.04 -11.38 -0.77
N VAL A 85 -4.08 -12.22 -0.73
CA VAL A 85 -4.05 -13.47 0.04
C VAL A 85 -3.00 -14.44 -0.52
N ALA A 86 -2.91 -14.59 -1.84
CA ALA A 86 -1.90 -15.41 -2.49
C ALA A 86 -0.47 -14.93 -2.17
N ALA A 87 -0.25 -13.61 -2.19
CA ALA A 87 1.02 -13.02 -1.84
C ALA A 87 1.41 -13.24 -0.37
N TYR A 88 0.46 -13.09 0.56
CA TYR A 88 0.71 -13.35 1.98
C TYR A 88 1.06 -14.82 2.24
N LYS A 89 0.29 -15.74 1.67
CA LYS A 89 0.58 -17.18 1.74
C LYS A 89 1.98 -17.49 1.19
N HIS A 90 2.34 -16.89 0.05
CA HIS A 90 3.66 -17.07 -0.54
C HIS A 90 4.78 -16.54 0.36
N LEU A 91 4.57 -15.41 1.03
CA LEU A 91 5.52 -14.85 1.99
C LEU A 91 5.79 -15.82 3.15
N VAL A 92 4.75 -16.49 3.66
CA VAL A 92 4.87 -17.44 4.77
C VAL A 92 5.43 -18.79 4.30
N GLU A 93 4.80 -19.42 3.30
CA GLU A 93 5.06 -20.81 2.92
C GLU A 93 6.32 -20.95 2.04
N HIS A 94 6.57 -19.99 1.15
CA HIS A 94 7.65 -20.09 0.16
C HIS A 94 8.88 -19.26 0.53
N TYR A 95 8.70 -18.05 1.04
CA TYR A 95 9.82 -17.26 1.57
C TYR A 95 10.15 -17.59 3.03
N GLY A 96 9.31 -18.35 3.72
CA GLY A 96 9.60 -18.83 5.07
C GLY A 96 9.60 -17.73 6.14
N VAL A 97 8.94 -16.59 5.87
CA VAL A 97 8.88 -15.49 6.83
C VAL A 97 7.88 -15.84 7.93
N ASP A 98 8.36 -15.86 9.18
CA ASP A 98 7.53 -16.14 10.34
C ASP A 98 6.38 -15.12 10.45
N PRO A 99 5.09 -15.55 10.46
CA PRO A 99 3.93 -14.67 10.61
C PRO A 99 4.00 -13.74 11.83
N ARG A 100 4.67 -14.14 12.92
CA ARG A 100 4.89 -13.33 14.13
C ARG A 100 5.78 -12.10 13.91
N ARG A 101 6.44 -12.03 12.74
CA ARG A 101 7.28 -10.91 12.29
C ARG A 101 6.66 -10.13 11.14
N ILE A 102 5.47 -10.53 10.69
CA ILE A 102 4.78 -9.86 9.59
C ILE A 102 3.78 -8.86 10.16
N VAL A 103 3.79 -7.63 9.65
CA VAL A 103 2.76 -6.63 9.93
C VAL A 103 2.18 -6.16 8.61
N MET A 104 0.86 -6.27 8.43
CA MET A 104 0.23 -5.70 7.23
C MET A 104 0.12 -4.19 7.37
N CYS A 105 0.30 -3.46 6.28
CA CYS A 105 0.00 -2.03 6.27
C CYS A 105 -0.64 -1.58 4.97
N GLY A 106 -1.57 -0.65 5.07
CA GLY A 106 -2.21 -0.07 3.90
C GLY A 106 -3.03 1.15 4.27
N ASP A 107 -3.36 1.92 3.24
CA ASP A 107 -4.16 3.14 3.32
C ASP A 107 -5.48 2.96 2.59
N SER A 108 -6.56 3.58 3.05
CA SER A 108 -7.83 3.65 2.32
C SER A 108 -8.30 2.27 1.83
N ALA A 109 -8.37 2.07 0.51
CA ALA A 109 -8.61 0.77 -0.14
C ALA A 109 -7.56 -0.32 0.17
N GLY A 110 -6.28 0.02 0.28
CA GLY A 110 -5.23 -0.93 0.67
C GLY A 110 -5.41 -1.40 2.11
N ALA A 111 -5.85 -0.51 3.01
CA ALA A 111 -6.20 -0.87 4.37
C ALA A 111 -7.45 -1.78 4.44
N ASN A 112 -8.43 -1.57 3.54
CA ASN A 112 -9.52 -2.52 3.34
C ASN A 112 -8.98 -3.90 2.95
N LEU A 113 -8.08 -3.95 1.95
CA LEU A 113 -7.47 -5.20 1.51
C LEU A 113 -6.65 -5.87 2.63
N CYS A 114 -5.99 -5.12 3.53
CA CYS A 114 -5.36 -5.69 4.73
C CYS A 114 -6.40 -6.39 5.61
N LEU A 115 -7.47 -5.68 5.97
CA LEU A 115 -8.55 -6.21 6.82
C LEU A 115 -9.21 -7.44 6.19
N THR A 116 -9.58 -7.38 4.92
CA THR A 116 -10.26 -8.48 4.23
C THR A 116 -9.34 -9.65 3.96
N SER A 117 -8.03 -9.42 3.73
CA SER A 117 -7.05 -10.49 3.60
C SER A 117 -6.87 -11.22 4.93
N ALA A 118 -6.74 -10.49 6.04
CA ALA A 118 -6.65 -11.10 7.36
C ALA A 118 -7.93 -11.86 7.75
N LEU A 119 -9.13 -11.34 7.42
CA LEU A 119 -10.39 -12.07 7.59
C LEU A 119 -10.39 -13.37 6.78
N LYS A 120 -10.05 -13.29 5.48
CA LYS A 120 -10.04 -14.46 4.60
C LYS A 120 -8.98 -15.50 5.01
N LEU A 121 -7.81 -15.07 5.50
CA LEU A 121 -6.79 -15.96 6.04
C LEU A 121 -7.27 -16.66 7.32
N ARG A 122 -7.91 -15.92 8.23
CA ARG A 122 -8.49 -16.48 9.46
C ARG A 122 -9.54 -17.54 9.16
N ASP A 123 -10.43 -17.23 8.22
CA ASP A 123 -11.64 -18.02 7.97
C ASP A 123 -11.34 -19.23 7.05
N ASP A 124 -10.54 -19.04 6.00
CA ASP A 124 -10.33 -20.06 4.96
C ASP A 124 -8.95 -20.76 5.06
N TYR A 125 -7.96 -20.14 5.72
CA TYR A 125 -6.57 -20.62 5.74
C TYR A 125 -5.92 -20.60 7.14
N PRO A 126 -6.54 -21.17 8.19
CA PRO A 126 -6.05 -21.08 9.56
C PRO A 126 -4.63 -21.66 9.76
N HIS A 127 -4.18 -22.57 8.89
CA HIS A 127 -2.84 -23.16 8.93
C HIS A 127 -1.70 -22.19 8.56
N ILE A 128 -2.00 -21.07 7.88
CA ILE A 128 -0.99 -20.09 7.47
C ILE A 128 -0.57 -19.19 8.64
N ASN A 129 -1.40 -19.13 9.69
CA ASN A 129 -1.35 -18.14 10.77
C ASN A 129 -1.50 -16.68 10.27
N LEU A 130 -1.99 -15.83 11.16
CA LEU A 130 -2.22 -14.41 10.87
C LEU A 130 -0.95 -13.57 11.14
N PRO A 131 -0.84 -12.37 10.54
CA PRO A 131 0.26 -11.46 10.85
C PRO A 131 0.18 -11.01 12.31
N ALA A 132 1.31 -10.56 12.87
CA ALA A 132 1.40 -10.08 14.23
C ALA A 132 0.61 -8.78 14.48
N GLY A 133 0.32 -8.01 13.43
CA GLY A 133 -0.49 -6.81 13.54
C GLY A 133 -0.80 -6.16 12.20
N GLN A 134 -1.51 -5.03 12.27
CA GLN A 134 -1.92 -4.22 11.14
C GLN A 134 -1.72 -2.73 11.41
N VAL A 135 -1.19 -1.98 10.45
CA VAL A 135 -1.11 -0.52 10.48
C VAL A 135 -1.97 0.04 9.35
N LEU A 136 -3.11 0.61 9.70
CA LEU A 136 -4.18 0.98 8.78
C LEU A 136 -4.34 2.51 8.78
N PHE A 137 -4.18 3.12 7.60
CA PHE A 137 -4.39 4.55 7.43
C PHE A 137 -5.76 4.77 6.81
N SER A 138 -6.63 5.51 7.51
CA SER A 138 -7.94 5.90 6.99
C SER A 138 -8.72 4.76 6.31
N PRO A 139 -8.92 3.60 6.98
CA PRO A 139 -9.34 2.39 6.29
C PRO A 139 -10.72 2.53 5.66
N TRP A 140 -10.82 2.21 4.38
CA TRP A 140 -12.10 2.18 3.70
C TRP A 140 -12.85 0.89 4.00
N VAL A 141 -13.45 0.77 5.18
CA VAL A 141 -14.16 -0.44 5.63
C VAL A 141 -15.43 -0.79 4.83
N MET A 142 -15.72 -0.01 3.79
CA MET A 142 -16.85 -0.11 2.86
C MET A 142 -18.17 -0.38 3.58
N CYS A 143 -18.80 0.69 4.07
CA CYS A 143 -20.06 0.57 4.79
C CYS A 143 -21.25 0.50 3.81
N PRO A 144 -22.17 -0.48 3.95
CA PRO A 144 -23.41 -0.51 3.16
C PRO A 144 -24.40 0.59 3.59
N LYS A 145 -24.19 1.23 4.75
CA LYS A 145 -24.99 2.37 5.20
C LYS A 145 -24.50 3.66 4.53
N PRO A 146 -25.41 4.59 4.18
CA PRO A 146 -25.02 5.89 3.66
C PRO A 146 -24.11 6.64 4.66
N VAL A 147 -22.96 7.10 4.17
CA VAL A 147 -22.06 7.98 4.91
C VAL A 147 -22.35 9.41 4.50
N LYS A 148 -22.52 10.31 5.47
CA LYS A 148 -22.60 11.74 5.19
C LYS A 148 -21.18 12.27 4.95
N PRO A 149 -20.86 12.78 3.76
CA PRO A 149 -19.51 13.26 3.48
C PRO A 149 -19.16 14.51 4.28
N SER A 150 -17.88 14.66 4.56
CA SER A 150 -17.31 15.89 5.10
C SER A 150 -17.03 16.86 3.95
N PRO A 151 -17.49 18.13 4.01
CA PRO A 151 -17.16 19.14 3.00
C PRO A 151 -15.70 19.62 3.11
N HIS A 152 -14.98 19.21 4.15
CA HIS A 152 -13.60 19.61 4.41
C HIS A 152 -12.58 18.56 3.94
N ASP A 153 -13.06 17.41 3.44
CA ASP A 153 -12.22 16.34 2.95
C ASP A 153 -12.15 16.35 1.41
N TYR A 154 -11.05 15.83 0.86
CA TYR A 154 -10.89 15.68 -0.60
C TYR A 154 -11.52 14.39 -1.13
N ILE A 155 -11.83 13.43 -0.25
CA ILE A 155 -12.64 12.26 -0.60
C ILE A 155 -14.10 12.67 -0.75
N THR A 156 -14.60 12.59 -1.98
CA THR A 156 -15.97 12.91 -2.35
C THR A 156 -16.82 11.64 -2.43
N MET A 157 -18.14 11.78 -2.19
CA MET A 157 -19.08 10.67 -2.38
C MET A 157 -19.13 10.18 -3.82
N GLU A 158 -19.02 11.09 -4.80
CA GLU A 158 -19.05 10.73 -6.21
C GLU A 158 -17.84 9.87 -6.59
N GLY A 159 -16.64 10.27 -6.17
CA GLY A 159 -15.42 9.49 -6.36
C GLY A 159 -15.51 8.12 -5.70
N GLY A 160 -15.95 8.08 -4.44
CA GLY A 160 -16.19 6.83 -3.71
C GLY A 160 -17.18 5.90 -4.40
N ARG A 161 -18.28 6.44 -4.95
CA ARG A 161 -19.29 5.68 -5.70
C ARG A 161 -18.70 5.06 -6.97
N LEU A 162 -17.89 5.81 -7.72
CA LEU A 162 -17.24 5.30 -8.93
C LEU A 162 -16.26 4.17 -8.64
N PHE A 163 -15.42 4.32 -7.60
CA PHE A 163 -14.50 3.25 -7.18
C PHE A 163 -15.24 2.01 -6.67
N MET A 164 -16.30 2.22 -5.88
CA MET A 164 -17.15 1.14 -5.40
C MET A 164 -17.83 0.40 -6.57
N GLU A 165 -18.35 1.12 -7.55
CA GLU A 165 -18.97 0.55 -8.76
C GLU A 165 -17.94 -0.23 -9.59
N ALA A 166 -16.73 0.30 -9.78
CA ALA A 166 -15.66 -0.39 -10.49
C ALA A 166 -15.24 -1.69 -9.79
N TYR A 167 -15.09 -1.66 -8.46
CA TYR A 167 -14.67 -2.81 -7.68
C TYR A 167 -15.76 -3.89 -7.58
N THR A 168 -17.00 -3.48 -7.32
CA THR A 168 -18.11 -4.42 -7.09
C THR A 168 -18.91 -4.76 -8.35
N GLN A 169 -18.65 -4.06 -9.45
CA GLN A 169 -19.44 -4.14 -10.69
C GLN A 169 -20.94 -3.90 -10.44
N GLY A 170 -21.26 -3.03 -9.46
CA GLY A 170 -22.62 -2.71 -9.04
C GLY A 170 -23.38 -3.85 -8.33
N GLN A 171 -22.71 -4.93 -7.95
CA GLN A 171 -23.36 -6.09 -7.36
C GLN A 171 -23.62 -5.90 -5.87
N ALA A 172 -24.89 -5.71 -5.48
CA ALA A 172 -25.30 -5.52 -4.08
C ALA A 172 -24.84 -6.64 -3.14
N LYS A 173 -24.79 -7.90 -3.59
CA LYS A 173 -24.31 -9.04 -2.79
C LYS A 173 -22.83 -8.92 -2.41
N VAL A 174 -22.02 -8.25 -3.23
CA VAL A 174 -20.59 -8.01 -2.95
C VAL A 174 -20.46 -6.97 -1.86
N MET A 175 -21.28 -5.92 -1.89
CA MET A 175 -21.31 -4.86 -0.87
C MET A 175 -21.67 -5.33 0.54
N THR A 176 -22.30 -6.49 0.67
CA THR A 176 -22.61 -7.10 1.97
C THR A 176 -21.65 -8.23 2.34
N SER A 177 -20.72 -8.59 1.46
CA SER A 177 -19.71 -9.62 1.74
C SER A 177 -18.73 -9.10 2.79
N PRO A 178 -18.42 -9.86 3.85
CA PRO A 178 -17.43 -9.44 4.83
C PRO A 178 -16.02 -9.33 4.24
N TYR A 179 -15.78 -9.99 3.10
CA TYR A 179 -14.51 -9.93 2.37
C TYR A 179 -14.41 -8.76 1.38
N ALA A 180 -15.43 -7.92 1.30
CA ALA A 180 -15.38 -6.64 0.59
C ALA A 180 -15.64 -5.48 1.57
N SER A 181 -16.59 -5.69 2.46
CA SER A 181 -17.02 -4.78 3.54
C SER A 181 -16.68 -5.39 4.90
N PRO A 182 -15.44 -5.26 5.40
CA PRO A 182 -15.01 -5.89 6.66
C PRO A 182 -15.87 -5.49 7.87
N ILE A 183 -16.54 -4.33 7.84
CA ILE A 183 -17.52 -3.93 8.86
C ILE A 183 -18.74 -4.86 8.94
N SER A 184 -19.04 -5.59 7.86
CA SER A 184 -20.14 -6.55 7.78
C SER A 184 -19.77 -7.95 8.26
N ALA A 185 -18.52 -8.17 8.71
CA ALA A 185 -18.10 -9.44 9.31
C ALA A 185 -18.96 -9.77 10.54
N PRO A 186 -19.49 -11.00 10.68
CA PRO A 186 -20.24 -11.38 11.89
C PRO A 186 -19.41 -11.18 13.16
N THR A 187 -18.13 -11.54 13.10
CA THR A 187 -17.17 -11.35 14.19
C THR A 187 -15.78 -10.96 13.66
N LEU A 188 -15.10 -10.10 14.40
CA LEU A 188 -13.70 -9.72 14.24
C LEU A 188 -12.79 -10.42 15.28
N THR A 189 -13.32 -11.31 16.11
CA THR A 189 -12.53 -12.08 17.07
C THR A 189 -11.41 -12.83 16.36
N GLY A 190 -10.23 -12.87 16.99
CA GLY A 190 -9.03 -13.50 16.45
C GLY A 190 -8.31 -12.70 15.37
N MET A 191 -8.79 -11.51 15.00
CA MET A 191 -8.07 -10.63 14.08
C MET A 191 -6.78 -10.08 14.73
N PRO A 192 -5.74 -9.77 13.92
CA PRO A 192 -4.50 -9.19 14.44
C PRO A 192 -4.73 -7.85 15.11
N ARG A 193 -3.88 -7.51 16.08
CA ARG A 193 -3.81 -6.17 16.70
C ARG A 193 -3.72 -5.08 15.62
N MET A 194 -4.44 -3.98 15.81
CA MET A 194 -4.54 -2.90 14.82
C MET A 194 -4.08 -1.56 15.38
N LEU A 195 -3.28 -0.83 14.60
CA LEU A 195 -3.08 0.61 14.73
C LEU A 195 -3.84 1.29 13.59
N ILE A 196 -4.83 2.11 13.92
CA ILE A 196 -5.70 2.78 12.95
C ILE A 196 -5.51 4.28 13.06
N PHE A 197 -5.21 4.95 11.95
CA PHE A 197 -5.18 6.41 11.86
C PHE A 197 -6.45 6.94 11.19
N THR A 198 -7.00 8.04 11.68
CA THR A 198 -8.20 8.67 11.09
C THR A 198 -8.12 10.19 11.17
N GLY A 199 -8.46 10.87 10.09
CA GLY A 199 -8.60 12.32 10.08
C GLY A 199 -9.88 12.76 10.79
N GLY A 200 -9.80 13.78 11.65
CA GLY A 200 -10.98 14.24 12.38
C GLY A 200 -12.07 14.87 11.52
N VAL A 201 -11.71 15.38 10.34
CA VAL A 201 -12.66 15.92 9.33
C VAL A 201 -12.77 15.04 8.10
N GLU A 202 -12.31 13.79 8.19
CA GLU A 202 -12.33 12.80 7.11
C GLU A 202 -13.75 12.29 6.83
N THR A 203 -14.11 12.13 5.55
CA THR A 203 -15.40 11.59 5.09
C THR A 203 -15.66 10.17 5.59
N LEU A 204 -14.65 9.31 5.66
CA LEU A 204 -14.80 7.91 6.10
C LEU A 204 -14.82 7.74 7.63
N ARG A 205 -14.51 8.80 8.40
CA ARG A 205 -14.39 8.74 9.87
C ARG A 205 -15.55 8.00 10.55
N PRO A 206 -16.84 8.31 10.27
CA PRO A 206 -17.94 7.65 10.95
C PRO A 206 -17.92 6.11 10.78
N SER A 207 -17.62 5.64 9.57
CA SER A 207 -17.53 4.20 9.30
C SER A 207 -16.30 3.54 9.95
N ILE A 208 -15.20 4.28 10.10
CA ILE A 208 -14.01 3.80 10.79
C ILE A 208 -14.29 3.70 12.30
N GLU A 209 -14.96 4.68 12.89
CA GLU A 209 -15.36 4.67 14.31
C GLU A 209 -16.32 3.50 14.61
N ASP A 210 -17.32 3.26 13.75
CA ASP A 210 -18.21 2.09 13.87
C ASP A 210 -17.40 0.77 13.82
N PHE A 211 -16.42 0.66 12.91
CA PHE A 211 -15.57 -0.51 12.80
C PHE A 211 -14.67 -0.70 14.03
N VAL A 212 -14.05 0.37 14.53
CA VAL A 212 -13.21 0.35 15.75
C VAL A 212 -14.03 -0.10 16.95
N GLN A 213 -15.26 0.41 17.10
CA GLN A 213 -16.15 0.01 18.18
C GLN A 213 -16.47 -1.49 18.09
N LYS A 214 -16.81 -1.97 16.89
CA LYS A 214 -17.06 -3.40 16.67
C LYS A 214 -15.84 -4.27 16.97
N ALA A 215 -14.67 -3.90 16.46
CA ALA A 215 -13.43 -4.66 16.66
C ALA A 215 -13.07 -4.75 18.15
N THR A 216 -13.19 -3.63 18.87
CA THR A 216 -12.96 -3.57 20.32
C THR A 216 -13.97 -4.44 21.08
N ALA A 217 -15.25 -4.40 20.71
CA ALA A 217 -16.28 -5.24 21.32
C ALA A 217 -16.06 -6.75 21.07
N ASP A 218 -15.48 -7.10 19.92
CA ASP A 218 -15.11 -8.48 19.55
C ASP A 218 -13.77 -8.93 20.18
N GLY A 219 -13.15 -8.09 21.02
CA GLY A 219 -11.93 -8.40 21.78
C GLY A 219 -10.61 -8.18 21.03
N VAL A 220 -10.63 -7.45 19.91
CA VAL A 220 -9.41 -7.11 19.16
C VAL A 220 -8.67 -5.97 19.87
N ASP A 221 -7.34 -6.09 20.00
CA ASP A 221 -6.48 -5.00 20.47
C ASP A 221 -6.39 -3.92 19.38
N VAL A 222 -7.07 -2.78 19.62
CA VAL A 222 -7.14 -1.66 18.68
C VAL A 222 -6.60 -0.39 19.34
N GLN A 223 -5.55 0.16 18.73
CA GLN A 223 -5.09 1.51 18.98
C GLN A 223 -5.65 2.43 17.87
N HIS A 224 -6.53 3.37 18.23
CA HIS A 224 -7.14 4.31 17.29
C HIS A 224 -6.63 5.73 17.51
N GLU A 225 -5.95 6.28 16.51
CA GLU A 225 -5.34 7.60 16.49
C GLU A 225 -6.18 8.54 15.61
N VAL A 226 -7.02 9.35 16.25
CA VAL A 226 -7.80 10.40 15.59
C VAL A 226 -7.06 11.73 15.69
N LYS A 227 -6.79 12.39 14.55
CA LYS A 227 -6.21 13.73 14.53
C LYS A 227 -7.23 14.76 14.09
N GLU A 228 -7.73 15.53 15.05
CA GLU A 228 -8.70 16.60 14.78
C GLU A 228 -8.18 17.62 13.75
N GLY A 229 -9.08 18.07 12.88
CA GLY A 229 -8.77 18.99 11.77
C GLY A 229 -7.95 18.36 10.62
N LYS A 230 -7.73 17.05 10.61
CA LYS A 230 -7.07 16.34 9.50
C LYS A 230 -8.05 15.59 8.61
N VAL A 231 -7.67 15.49 7.35
CA VAL A 231 -8.44 14.85 6.25
C VAL A 231 -8.00 13.40 6.07
N HIS A 232 -8.55 12.71 5.06
CA HIS A 232 -8.17 11.36 4.67
C HIS A 232 -6.64 11.23 4.46
N ASP A 233 -6.06 10.10 4.84
CA ASP A 233 -4.64 9.73 4.69
C ASP A 233 -3.62 10.75 5.25
N TYR A 234 -4.02 11.59 6.21
CA TYR A 234 -3.16 12.65 6.75
C TYR A 234 -1.82 12.13 7.31
N ALA A 235 -1.81 10.89 7.78
CA ALA A 235 -0.66 10.24 8.39
C ALA A 235 0.39 9.81 7.35
N LEU A 236 0.03 9.80 6.05
CA LEU A 236 0.93 9.47 4.94
C LEU A 236 1.24 10.66 4.04
N LEU A 237 0.25 11.54 3.79
CA LEU A 237 0.31 12.59 2.79
C LEU A 237 0.84 13.91 3.37
N GLU A 238 2.15 14.11 3.30
CA GLU A 238 2.84 15.29 3.82
C GLU A 238 2.36 16.59 3.16
N GLU A 239 2.06 16.54 1.86
CA GLU A 239 1.63 17.65 1.03
C GLU A 239 0.26 18.19 1.46
N ILE A 240 -0.57 17.33 2.07
CA ILE A 240 -1.92 17.67 2.52
C ILE A 240 -1.93 17.97 4.01
N ALA A 241 -1.29 17.14 4.83
CA ALA A 241 -1.36 17.21 6.28
C ALA A 241 -0.24 18.02 6.93
N GLY A 242 0.81 18.32 6.18
CA GLY A 242 2.04 18.92 6.66
C GLY A 242 3.00 17.92 7.32
N ALA A 243 4.30 18.16 7.15
CA ALA A 243 5.35 17.24 7.58
C ALA A 243 5.36 16.95 9.09
N LYS A 244 4.83 17.85 9.92
CA LYS A 244 4.70 17.62 11.37
C LYS A 244 3.77 16.43 11.66
N ALA A 245 2.60 16.38 11.02
CA ALA A 245 1.61 15.34 11.26
C ALA A 245 2.11 13.96 10.82
N VAL A 246 2.73 13.88 9.63
CA VAL A 246 3.32 12.64 9.11
C VAL A 246 4.49 12.15 9.97
N ARG A 247 5.32 13.07 10.51
CA ARG A 247 6.39 12.69 11.45
C ARG A 247 5.83 12.15 12.77
N GLU A 248 4.76 12.76 13.31
CA GLU A 248 4.08 12.26 14.51
C GLU A 248 3.48 10.86 14.27
N ALA A 249 2.85 10.64 13.12
CA ALA A 249 2.34 9.34 12.72
C ALA A 249 3.48 8.31 12.57
N THR A 250 4.58 8.65 11.89
CA THR A 250 5.78 7.81 11.77
C THR A 250 6.31 7.35 13.14
N LYS A 251 6.41 8.25 14.12
CA LYS A 251 6.84 7.88 15.48
C LYS A 251 5.86 6.93 16.15
N THR A 252 4.57 7.08 15.89
CA THR A 252 3.51 6.23 16.44
C THR A 252 3.55 4.83 15.84
N VAL A 253 3.75 4.74 14.52
CA VAL A 253 4.06 3.47 13.83
C VAL A 253 5.31 2.83 14.41
N GLY A 254 6.38 3.60 14.63
CA GLY A 254 7.62 3.10 15.25
C GLY A 254 7.40 2.48 16.62
N ARG A 255 6.65 3.16 17.52
CA ARG A 255 6.30 2.62 18.85
C ARG A 255 5.45 1.36 18.75
N PHE A 256 4.46 1.33 17.87
CA PHE A 256 3.59 0.17 17.68
C PHE A 256 4.36 -1.05 17.18
N LEU A 257 5.21 -0.87 16.18
CA LEU A 257 6.06 -1.93 15.65
C LEU A 257 7.10 -2.41 16.67
N ALA A 258 7.64 -1.51 17.50
CA ALA A 258 8.52 -1.88 18.60
C ALA A 258 7.81 -2.72 19.69
N GLN A 259 6.54 -2.43 19.98
CA GLN A 259 5.73 -3.25 20.88
C GLN A 259 5.49 -4.65 20.30
N ILE A 260 5.17 -4.75 19.00
CA ILE A 260 5.03 -6.03 18.31
C ILE A 260 6.33 -6.83 18.41
N HIS A 261 7.47 -6.23 18.04
CA HIS A 261 8.76 -6.89 18.09
C HIS A 261 9.10 -7.40 19.49
N LYS A 262 8.90 -6.57 20.53
CA LYS A 262 9.11 -6.97 21.92
C LYS A 262 8.22 -8.15 22.33
N SER A 263 6.92 -8.11 21.99
CA SER A 263 5.99 -9.20 22.33
C SER A 263 6.33 -10.53 21.64
N THR A 264 6.95 -10.46 20.46
CA THR A 264 7.42 -11.63 19.73
C THR A 264 8.70 -12.15 20.38
N ASP A 265 9.65 -11.27 20.71
CA ASP A 265 10.88 -11.64 21.43
C ASP A 265 10.62 -12.26 22.81
N ASP A 266 9.70 -11.69 23.59
CA ASP A 266 9.37 -12.18 24.93
C ASP A 266 8.74 -13.59 24.85
N ARG A 267 7.81 -13.82 23.89
CA ARG A 267 7.27 -15.17 23.62
C ARG A 267 8.33 -16.16 23.14
N TYR A 268 9.25 -15.74 22.26
CA TYR A 268 10.36 -16.58 21.87
C TYR A 268 11.31 -16.88 23.04
N ARG A 269 11.48 -15.93 23.98
CA ARG A 269 12.27 -16.17 25.18
C ARG A 269 11.57 -17.13 26.11
N GLU A 270 10.26 -17.05 26.29
CA GLU A 270 9.50 -18.05 27.05
C GLU A 270 9.62 -19.43 26.37
N GLU A 271 9.43 -19.52 25.05
CA GLU A 271 9.60 -20.76 24.25
C GLU A 271 11.06 -21.28 24.26
N LYS A 272 12.07 -20.40 24.38
CA LYS A 272 13.50 -20.76 24.45
C LYS A 272 14.03 -20.92 25.87
N GLU A 273 13.42 -20.34 26.89
CA GLU A 273 13.76 -20.67 28.28
C GLU A 273 13.36 -22.12 28.58
N GLU A 274 12.45 -22.68 27.77
CA GLU A 274 12.17 -24.12 27.68
C GLU A 274 13.13 -24.92 26.75
N GLY A 275 14.18 -24.33 26.15
CA GLY A 275 15.10 -25.04 25.25
C GLY A 275 16.48 -24.40 24.99
N PRO A 276 17.59 -25.17 24.92
CA PRO A 276 18.92 -24.63 25.18
C PRO A 276 19.54 -23.86 23.99
N ASP A 277 20.09 -22.70 24.33
CA ASP A 277 21.42 -22.19 23.94
C ASP A 277 21.56 -20.96 23.02
N LYS A 278 22.67 -20.26 23.27
CA LYS A 278 22.93 -18.81 23.25
C LYS A 278 23.82 -18.33 22.06
N GLY A 279 23.77 -17.01 21.80
CA GLY A 279 24.89 -16.18 21.30
C GLY A 279 25.07 -16.09 19.77
N HIS A 280 25.57 -15.02 19.13
CA HIS A 280 26.23 -13.76 19.53
C HIS A 280 26.10 -12.71 18.39
N ARG A 281 26.15 -11.41 18.74
CA ARG A 281 26.12 -10.21 17.87
C ARG A 281 27.49 -9.87 17.23
N VAL A 282 27.48 -9.17 16.09
CA VAL A 282 28.55 -8.23 15.67
C VAL A 282 27.95 -7.00 14.93
N GLN A 283 28.43 -5.80 15.26
CA GLN A 283 28.09 -4.46 14.72
C GLN A 283 29.10 -3.98 13.65
N ASN A 284 28.70 -3.11 12.69
CA ASN A 284 29.29 -1.75 12.48
C ASN A 284 28.85 -0.99 11.20
N VAL A 285 28.15 0.14 11.43
CA VAL A 285 28.17 1.54 10.89
C VAL A 285 28.93 1.92 9.59
N CYS A 286 28.28 2.68 8.66
CA CYS A 286 28.68 4.04 8.19
C CYS A 286 27.91 4.63 6.96
N ASN A 287 27.15 5.71 7.22
CA ASN A 287 26.79 6.96 6.48
C ASN A 287 27.01 7.18 4.96
N GLY A 288 26.00 7.79 4.31
CA GLY A 288 26.17 8.67 3.12
C GLY A 288 24.88 9.28 2.54
N LYS A 289 24.78 10.62 2.46
CA LYS A 289 23.64 11.42 1.95
C LYS A 289 23.74 11.70 0.44
N GLY A 290 22.60 11.91 -0.24
CA GLY A 290 22.56 12.52 -1.58
C GLY A 290 21.16 12.52 -2.23
N SER A 291 20.70 13.71 -2.62
CA SER A 291 19.36 14.11 -3.06
C SER A 291 19.16 14.11 -4.59
N SER A 292 17.91 14.11 -5.09
CA SER A 292 17.52 14.94 -6.24
C SER A 292 16.00 15.10 -6.41
N LEU A 293 15.62 16.25 -6.98
CA LEU A 293 14.39 17.04 -6.85
C LEU A 293 13.45 16.92 -8.08
N ILE A 294 13.56 15.87 -8.89
CA ILE A 294 13.01 15.89 -10.27
C ILE A 294 11.69 15.11 -10.43
N ALA A 295 11.27 14.34 -9.42
CA ALA A 295 10.06 13.51 -9.52
C ALA A 295 8.74 14.28 -9.26
N TYR A 296 8.77 15.39 -8.51
CA TYR A 296 7.55 16.07 -8.04
C TYR A 296 6.85 16.96 -9.10
N THR A 297 7.55 17.36 -10.16
CA THR A 297 6.95 18.24 -11.19
C THR A 297 5.92 17.51 -12.07
N ARG A 298 5.94 16.17 -12.13
CA ARG A 298 5.02 15.39 -12.99
C ARG A 298 3.67 15.13 -12.34
N LEU A 299 3.62 14.92 -11.02
CA LEU A 299 2.38 14.66 -10.28
C LEU A 299 1.49 15.91 -10.23
N ILE A 300 2.09 17.10 -10.06
CA ILE A 300 1.35 18.37 -10.03
C ILE A 300 0.73 18.68 -11.40
N LEU A 301 1.45 18.41 -12.50
CA LEU A 301 0.96 18.70 -13.86
C LEU A 301 -0.22 17.80 -14.27
N TYR A 302 -0.20 16.50 -13.91
CA TYR A 302 -1.29 15.59 -14.26
C TYR A 302 -2.57 15.86 -13.47
N THR A 303 -2.44 16.11 -12.17
CA THR A 303 -3.60 16.39 -11.31
C THR A 303 -4.24 17.73 -11.67
N THR A 304 -3.42 18.74 -12.00
CA THR A 304 -3.90 20.06 -12.44
C THR A 304 -4.58 19.99 -13.81
N ALA A 305 -4.02 19.25 -14.77
CA ALA A 305 -4.61 19.07 -16.10
C ALA A 305 -5.94 18.31 -16.07
N TYR A 306 -6.05 17.32 -15.17
CA TYR A 306 -7.28 16.54 -15.00
C TYR A 306 -8.39 17.39 -14.37
N ILE A 307 -8.08 18.11 -13.27
CA ILE A 307 -9.02 19.01 -12.59
C ILE A 307 -9.49 20.13 -13.53
N LEU A 308 -8.60 20.75 -14.32
CA LEU A 308 -8.98 21.79 -15.28
C LEU A 308 -9.87 21.26 -16.41
N LYS A 309 -9.63 20.04 -16.90
CA LYS A 309 -10.47 19.43 -17.95
C LYS A 309 -11.91 19.18 -17.46
N THR A 310 -12.06 18.72 -16.22
CA THR A 310 -13.38 18.48 -15.61
C THR A 310 -14.10 19.77 -15.22
N THR A 311 -13.38 20.75 -14.65
CA THR A 311 -13.98 22.01 -14.19
C THR A 311 -14.34 22.95 -15.35
N VAL A 312 -13.49 23.05 -16.39
CA VAL A 312 -13.78 23.92 -17.55
C VAL A 312 -14.88 23.31 -18.44
N GLY A 313 -14.93 21.98 -18.56
CA GLY A 313 -16.01 21.28 -19.27
C GLY A 313 -17.39 21.49 -18.64
N HIS A 314 -17.45 21.56 -17.31
CA HIS A 314 -18.70 21.78 -16.57
C HIS A 314 -19.15 23.26 -16.54
N VAL A 315 -18.23 24.22 -16.48
CA VAL A 315 -18.55 25.64 -16.32
C VAL A 315 -18.75 26.37 -17.66
N PHE A 316 -17.96 26.06 -18.69
CA PHE A 316 -17.93 26.84 -19.93
C PHE A 316 -18.50 26.11 -21.16
N GLY A 317 -18.81 24.82 -21.06
CA GLY A 317 -19.25 23.98 -22.19
C GLY A 317 -20.64 24.30 -22.78
N ARG A 318 -21.41 25.22 -22.18
CA ARG A 318 -22.80 25.52 -22.59
C ARG A 318 -22.99 26.85 -23.33
N THR A 319 -21.91 27.59 -23.62
CA THR A 319 -22.01 28.85 -24.37
C THR A 319 -21.03 28.92 -25.55
N PRO A 320 -21.41 29.53 -26.69
CA PRO A 320 -20.52 29.66 -27.85
C PRO A 320 -19.18 30.36 -27.55
N LYS A 321 -19.18 31.33 -26.62
CA LYS A 321 -17.95 31.99 -26.14
C LYS A 321 -17.04 31.07 -25.32
N GLY A 322 -17.61 30.14 -24.55
CA GLY A 322 -16.85 29.14 -23.79
C GLY A 322 -16.19 28.10 -24.68
N GLN A 323 -16.83 27.75 -25.81
CA GLN A 323 -16.26 26.85 -26.82
C GLN A 323 -15.04 27.46 -27.54
N SER A 324 -15.09 28.75 -27.91
CA SER A 324 -13.93 29.40 -28.57
C SER A 324 -12.73 29.61 -27.63
N LEU A 325 -12.99 29.83 -26.33
CA LEU A 325 -11.96 29.88 -25.28
C LEU A 325 -11.31 28.51 -25.07
N LEU A 326 -12.10 27.43 -25.08
CA LEU A 326 -11.61 26.04 -25.03
C LEU A 326 -10.73 25.69 -26.24
N GLU A 327 -11.10 26.12 -27.44
CA GLU A 327 -10.31 25.91 -28.66
C GLU A 327 -8.97 26.68 -28.63
N GLY A 328 -9.00 27.96 -28.22
CA GLY A 328 -7.78 28.76 -28.05
C GLY A 328 -6.81 28.17 -27.01
N PHE A 329 -7.34 27.63 -25.91
CA PHE A 329 -6.56 27.01 -24.84
C PHE A 329 -5.99 25.65 -25.26
N ALA A 330 -6.77 24.83 -25.97
CA ALA A 330 -6.33 23.56 -26.52
C ALA A 330 -5.19 23.73 -27.56
N ILE A 331 -5.20 24.82 -28.33
CA ILE A 331 -4.12 25.16 -29.28
C ILE A 331 -2.83 25.53 -28.55
N GLN A 332 -2.89 26.32 -27.47
CA GLN A 332 -1.72 26.67 -26.66
C GLN A 332 -1.18 25.45 -25.88
N PHE A 333 -2.06 24.59 -25.36
CA PHE A 333 -1.68 23.35 -24.69
C PHE A 333 -1.05 22.34 -25.66
N LYS A 334 -1.58 22.22 -26.89
CA LYS A 334 -0.93 21.43 -27.96
C LYS A 334 0.46 21.94 -28.28
N LYS A 335 0.69 23.27 -28.29
CA LYS A 335 2.04 23.83 -28.50
C LYS A 335 2.99 23.52 -27.35
N LEU A 336 2.51 23.54 -26.09
CA LEU A 336 3.28 23.18 -24.90
C LEU A 336 3.66 21.69 -24.89
N VAL A 337 2.74 20.81 -25.32
CA VAL A 337 2.95 19.36 -25.41
C VAL A 337 3.77 18.97 -26.65
N MET A 338 3.60 19.65 -27.79
CA MET A 338 4.38 19.42 -29.03
C MET A 338 5.84 19.88 -28.94
N GLY A 339 6.23 20.64 -27.92
CA GLY A 339 7.63 20.92 -27.58
C GLY A 339 8.42 19.68 -27.12
N PHE A 340 7.74 18.57 -26.82
CA PHE A 340 8.33 17.26 -26.54
C PHE A 340 8.00 16.31 -27.71
N ARG A 341 8.92 16.15 -28.67
CA ARG A 341 8.70 15.35 -29.89
C ARG A 341 8.58 13.83 -29.64
N VAL A 342 7.37 13.31 -29.91
CA VAL A 342 6.96 12.17 -30.76
C VAL A 342 7.54 10.74 -30.53
N LEU A 343 6.64 9.81 -30.18
CA LEU A 343 6.48 8.52 -30.88
C LEU A 343 4.97 8.28 -31.12
N ASN A 344 4.62 7.92 -32.36
CA ASN A 344 3.28 8.00 -32.94
C ASN A 344 2.51 6.66 -32.80
N VAL A 345 1.21 6.74 -32.52
CA VAL A 345 0.31 5.64 -32.10
C VAL A 345 0.10 4.53 -33.16
N ALA A 346 0.53 4.74 -34.40
CA ALA A 346 0.38 3.76 -35.47
C ALA A 346 1.42 2.61 -35.43
N GLN A 347 2.57 2.78 -34.75
CA GLN A 347 3.58 1.72 -34.63
C GLN A 347 3.32 0.76 -33.45
N SER A 348 2.45 1.11 -32.51
CA SER A 348 2.12 0.29 -31.34
C SER A 348 1.22 -0.91 -31.65
N ARG A 349 0.54 -0.91 -32.81
CA ARG A 349 -0.37 -2.00 -33.19
C ARG A 349 0.31 -3.20 -33.87
N THR A 350 1.53 -3.05 -34.37
CA THR A 350 2.25 -4.14 -35.05
C THR A 350 3.20 -4.91 -34.11
N MET A 351 3.48 -4.39 -32.91
CA MET A 351 4.35 -5.05 -31.91
C MET A 351 3.62 -5.97 -30.92
N MET A 352 2.28 -6.00 -30.90
CA MET A 352 1.50 -6.86 -29.98
C MET A 352 0.75 -7.99 -30.71
N ARG A 353 1.45 -8.69 -31.60
CA ARG A 353 0.99 -9.96 -32.21
C ARG A 353 2.09 -11.05 -32.15
N VAL A 354 2.73 -11.19 -31.00
CA VAL A 354 3.49 -12.40 -30.62
C VAL A 354 3.44 -12.43 -29.10
N SER A 355 2.59 -13.19 -28.41
CA SER A 355 2.66 -14.64 -28.28
C SER A 355 1.49 -15.09 -27.39
N HIS A 356 0.60 -15.92 -27.93
CA HIS A 356 -0.14 -16.88 -27.13
C HIS A 356 0.72 -18.16 -27.11
N MET A 357 1.19 -18.56 -25.94
CA MET A 357 1.56 -19.95 -25.65
C MET A 357 1.36 -20.23 -24.15
N PRO A 358 0.75 -21.38 -23.78
CA PRO A 358 0.59 -21.76 -22.39
C PRO A 358 1.91 -22.29 -21.86
N ALA A 359 2.43 -21.69 -20.79
CA ALA A 359 3.62 -22.20 -20.11
C ALA A 359 3.34 -22.29 -18.60
N HIS A 360 3.26 -23.53 -18.12
CA HIS A 360 3.41 -23.86 -16.71
C HIS A 360 4.77 -23.32 -16.22
N ALA A 361 4.77 -22.18 -15.54
CA ALA A 361 5.98 -21.63 -14.91
C ALA A 361 5.96 -21.97 -13.41
N LYS A 362 6.67 -23.02 -13.03
CA LYS A 362 7.13 -23.25 -11.65
C LYS A 362 8.28 -22.27 -11.35
N ASN A 363 8.26 -21.69 -10.15
CA ASN A 363 9.29 -20.88 -9.48
C ASN A 363 9.33 -19.38 -9.84
N GLY A 364 9.09 -18.54 -8.83
CA GLY A 364 9.06 -17.07 -8.90
C GLY A 364 10.40 -16.47 -9.35
N THR A 365 10.33 -15.40 -10.16
CA THR A 365 11.51 -14.70 -10.70
C THR A 365 11.61 -13.29 -10.13
N LEU A 366 12.80 -12.94 -9.63
CA LEU A 366 13.14 -11.61 -9.12
C LEU A 366 13.79 -10.80 -10.26
N THR A 367 13.25 -9.62 -10.58
CA THR A 367 13.79 -8.74 -11.64
C THR A 367 14.00 -7.31 -11.13
N GLN A 368 15.09 -6.65 -11.53
CA GLN A 368 15.42 -5.31 -11.07
C GLN A 368 14.44 -4.26 -11.63
N ALA A 369 13.91 -3.37 -10.79
CA ALA A 369 12.96 -2.34 -11.19
C ALA A 369 13.66 -1.06 -11.68
N GLY A 370 14.01 -0.99 -12.97
CA GLY A 370 14.38 0.28 -13.63
C GLY A 370 15.46 1.11 -12.91
N LYS A 371 15.35 2.46 -12.96
CA LYS A 371 16.37 3.39 -12.42
C LYS A 371 16.41 3.45 -10.88
N ASP A 372 15.43 2.88 -10.18
CA ASP A 372 15.30 2.96 -8.72
C ASP A 372 15.87 1.71 -8.06
N LYS A 373 17.15 1.80 -7.67
CA LYS A 373 17.98 0.71 -7.12
C LYS A 373 17.55 0.14 -5.75
N TRP A 374 16.36 0.47 -5.28
CA TRP A 374 15.88 0.17 -3.90
C TRP A 374 14.79 -0.90 -3.86
N ALA A 375 14.07 -1.12 -4.95
CA ALA A 375 13.00 -2.10 -5.04
C ALA A 375 13.37 -3.21 -6.01
N LEU A 376 13.07 -4.45 -5.63
CA LEU A 376 13.31 -5.64 -6.43
C LEU A 376 11.95 -6.25 -6.77
N LYS A 377 11.63 -6.33 -8.06
CA LYS A 377 10.37 -6.93 -8.49
C LYS A 377 10.36 -8.38 -8.08
N VAL A 378 9.30 -8.79 -7.39
CA VAL A 378 9.02 -10.16 -7.00
C VAL A 378 7.75 -10.63 -7.69
N LYS A 379 7.64 -11.92 -7.94
CA LYS A 379 6.46 -12.53 -8.53
C LYS A 379 6.26 -13.92 -7.97
N GLY A 380 5.03 -14.25 -7.59
CA GLY A 380 4.62 -15.61 -7.28
C GLY A 380 3.58 -16.13 -8.27
N GLN A 381 3.01 -17.27 -7.93
CA GLN A 381 1.82 -17.78 -8.62
C GLN A 381 0.65 -16.84 -8.25
N ASP A 382 0.10 -16.17 -9.26
CA ASP A 382 -1.07 -15.30 -9.15
C ASP A 382 -0.91 -14.00 -8.33
N TRP A 383 0.32 -13.50 -8.16
CA TRP A 383 0.54 -12.16 -7.58
C TRP A 383 1.88 -11.56 -8.04
N ASN A 384 1.97 -10.23 -8.02
CA ASN A 384 3.18 -9.46 -8.31
C ASN A 384 3.45 -8.46 -7.19
N GLY A 385 4.70 -8.00 -7.07
CA GLY A 385 5.03 -6.94 -6.13
C GLY A 385 6.49 -6.55 -6.18
N PHE A 386 6.93 -5.89 -5.11
CA PHE A 386 8.30 -5.46 -4.92
C PHE A 386 8.77 -5.75 -3.51
N TRP A 387 9.94 -6.38 -3.40
CA TRP A 387 10.69 -6.44 -2.17
C TRP A 387 11.58 -5.22 -2.05
N ILE A 388 11.46 -4.52 -0.92
CA ILE A 388 12.23 -3.34 -0.58
C ILE A 388 13.02 -3.72 0.68
N PRO A 389 14.27 -4.22 0.51
CA PRO A 389 15.07 -4.67 1.63
C PRO A 389 15.40 -3.50 2.55
N TYR A 390 15.53 -3.81 3.83
CA TYR A 390 16.24 -2.93 4.74
C TYR A 390 17.67 -2.69 4.21
N LYS A 391 18.11 -1.44 4.18
CA LYS A 391 19.48 -1.05 3.83
C LYS A 391 20.02 -0.19 4.97
N ASP A 392 21.11 -0.66 5.58
CA ASP A 392 21.85 0.03 6.64
C ASP A 392 22.32 1.44 6.22
#